data_AF-A0A662SMC7-F1
#
_entry.id   AF-A0A662SMC7-F1
#
_cell.length_a   1.000
_cell.length_b   1.000
_cell.length_c   1.000
_cell.angle_alpha   90.00
_cell.angle_beta   90.00
_cell.angle_gamma   90.00
#
_symmetry.space_group_name_H-M   'P 1'
#
loop_
_entity.id
_entity.type
_entity.pdbx_description
1 polymer ?
#
loop_
_entity_poly.entity_id
_entity_poly.type
_entity_poly.pdbx_seq_one_letter_code
_entity_poly.pdbx_strand_id
1 'polypeptide(L)'
;MGMSTAEIMRDPTLEEYLSGAFLSFGIVTLVLQISGGIITYKGLEEKLYAFGPVVVLLLYFMLHIVSAWIGSYLVVRRIHNTRIRLVRAGLLTGLAAYIVEALTSFLILRAFPESTWALIGFLTGGILGGLTVSLISKEKPF
;
A
#
# COMPACT_ATOMS: atom_id res chain seq x y z
N MET A 1 15.20 -28.29 -5.48
CA MET A 1 13.81 -28.72 -5.24
C MET A 1 12.93 -27.92 -6.17
N GLY A 2 12.41 -28.50 -7.24
CA GLY A 2 11.49 -27.80 -8.14
C GLY A 2 10.13 -27.71 -7.48
N MET A 3 9.60 -26.49 -7.31
CA MET A 3 8.22 -26.29 -6.85
C MET A 3 7.26 -26.99 -7.81
N SER A 4 6.24 -27.66 -7.27
CA SER A 4 5.22 -28.28 -8.09
C SER A 4 4.41 -27.21 -8.83
N THR A 5 3.84 -27.54 -10.00
CA THR A 5 2.98 -26.63 -10.77
C THR A 5 1.77 -26.12 -9.96
N ALA A 6 1.35 -26.87 -8.93
CA ALA A 6 0.32 -26.48 -7.98
C ALA A 6 0.80 -25.44 -6.95
N GLU A 7 2.06 -25.51 -6.49
CA GLU A 7 2.66 -24.47 -5.64
C GLU A 7 2.86 -23.15 -6.41
N ILE A 8 3.07 -23.24 -7.72
CA ILE A 8 3.26 -22.09 -8.61
C ILE A 8 1.93 -21.34 -8.82
N MET A 9 0.80 -22.05 -8.96
CA MET A 9 -0.54 -21.48 -9.15
C MET A 9 -1.37 -21.35 -7.87
N ARG A 10 -0.77 -20.79 -6.81
CA ARG A 10 -1.47 -20.51 -5.55
C ARG A 10 -1.90 -19.05 -5.42
N ASP A 11 -2.86 -18.80 -4.53
CA ASP A 11 -3.14 -17.47 -4.02
C ASP A 11 -2.18 -17.16 -2.84
N PRO A 12 -1.91 -15.89 -2.52
CA PRO A 12 -1.13 -15.52 -1.34
C PRO A 12 -1.83 -16.00 -0.06
N THR A 13 -1.03 -16.38 0.93
CA THR A 13 -1.55 -16.72 2.26
C THR A 13 -1.97 -15.44 3.00
N LEU A 14 -2.75 -15.61 4.08
CA LEU A 14 -3.11 -14.47 4.94
C LEU A 14 -1.87 -13.75 5.49
N GLU A 15 -0.86 -14.50 5.89
CA GLU A 15 0.41 -13.96 6.40
C GLU A 15 1.13 -13.10 5.35
N GLU A 16 1.10 -13.52 4.08
CA GLU A 16 1.69 -12.75 2.98
C GLU A 16 0.92 -11.46 2.73
N TYR A 17 -0.43 -11.52 2.71
CA TYR A 17 -1.26 -10.32 2.62
C TYR A 17 -0.96 -9.34 3.76
N LEU A 18 -0.92 -9.84 5.00
CA LEU A 18 -0.64 -9.02 6.17
C LEU A 18 0.78 -8.45 6.13
N SER A 19 1.77 -9.21 5.66
CA SER A 19 3.15 -8.72 5.52
C SER A 19 3.23 -7.53 4.56
N GLY A 20 2.56 -7.62 3.40
CA GLY A 20 2.47 -6.49 2.45
C GLY A 20 1.69 -5.30 3.02
N ALA A 21 0.63 -5.57 3.77
CA ALA A 21 -0.18 -4.56 4.44
C ALA A 21 0.61 -3.77 5.49
N PHE A 22 1.30 -4.47 6.42
CA PHE A 22 2.13 -3.85 7.45
C PHE A 22 3.31 -3.08 6.86
N LEU A 23 3.91 -3.56 5.76
CA LEU A 23 4.94 -2.80 5.06
C LEU A 23 4.36 -1.48 4.49
N SER A 24 3.21 -1.55 3.82
CA SER A 24 2.56 -0.36 3.24
C SER A 24 2.23 0.65 4.33
N PHE A 25 1.56 0.20 5.40
CA PHE A 25 1.25 1.01 6.58
C PHE A 25 2.51 1.60 7.24
N GLY A 26 3.58 0.81 7.37
CA GLY A 26 4.85 1.25 7.94
C GLY A 26 5.50 2.38 7.14
N ILE A 27 5.48 2.29 5.80
CA ILE A 27 5.97 3.36 4.92
C ILE A 27 5.16 4.65 5.15
N VAL A 28 3.82 4.56 5.13
CA VAL A 28 2.95 5.73 5.37
C VAL A 28 3.27 6.36 6.72
N THR A 29 3.29 5.55 7.78
CA THR A 29 3.54 6.01 9.14
C THR A 29 4.89 6.70 9.28
N LEU A 30 5.96 6.08 8.77
CA LEU A 30 7.30 6.66 8.86
C LEU A 30 7.39 7.99 8.12
N VAL A 31 6.85 8.07 6.90
CA VAL A 31 6.88 9.32 6.12
C VAL A 31 6.11 10.43 6.83
N LEU A 32 4.91 10.13 7.35
CA LEU A 32 4.10 11.12 8.07
C LEU A 32 4.77 11.58 9.37
N GLN A 33 5.31 10.66 10.17
CA GLN A 33 5.94 10.98 11.45
C GLN A 33 7.24 11.77 11.27
N ILE A 34 8.09 11.38 10.31
CA ILE A 34 9.34 12.10 10.02
C ILE A 34 9.04 13.49 9.45
N SER A 35 8.12 13.57 8.48
CA SER A 35 7.77 14.85 7.85
C SER A 35 7.14 15.80 8.86
N GLY A 36 6.18 15.31 9.65
CA GLY A 36 5.55 16.07 10.72
C GLY A 36 6.57 16.56 11.76
N GLY A 37 7.47 15.68 12.20
CA GLY A 37 8.55 16.03 13.12
C GLY A 37 9.47 17.13 12.57
N ILE A 38 9.84 17.07 11.29
CA ILE A 38 10.65 18.11 10.63
C ILE A 38 9.89 19.43 10.53
N ILE A 39 8.61 19.38 10.14
CA ILE A 39 7.76 20.57 9.99
C ILE A 39 7.64 21.31 11.33
N THR A 40 7.32 20.59 12.40
CA THR A 40 7.20 21.16 13.75
C THR A 40 8.55 21.65 14.25
N TYR A 41 9.63 20.86 14.12
CA TYR A 41 10.97 21.26 14.57
C TYR A 41 11.47 22.54 13.89
N LYS A 42 11.19 22.72 12.60
CA LYS A 42 11.61 23.89 11.83
C LYS A 42 10.61 25.05 11.87
N GLY A 43 9.49 24.92 12.58
CA GLY A 43 8.43 25.94 12.62
C GLY A 43 7.84 26.24 11.22
N LEU A 44 7.70 25.23 10.37
CA LEU A 44 7.24 25.37 8.98
C LEU A 44 5.73 25.21 8.81
N GLU A 45 4.98 25.17 9.91
CA GLU A 45 3.54 24.89 9.94
C GLU A 45 2.76 25.89 9.08
N GLU A 46 2.98 27.19 9.28
CA GLU A 46 2.34 28.24 8.47
C GLU A 46 2.68 28.14 6.98
N LYS A 47 3.93 27.75 6.65
CA LYS A 47 4.35 27.55 5.26
C LYS A 47 3.68 26.33 4.64
N LEU A 48 3.45 25.27 5.41
CA LEU A 48 2.71 24.10 4.95
C LEU A 48 1.25 24.47 4.63
N TYR A 49 0.60 25.25 5.49
CA TYR A 49 -0.75 25.75 5.24
C TYR A 49 -0.81 26.68 4.02
N ALA A 50 0.27 27.40 3.71
CA ALA A 50 0.36 28.26 2.52
C ALA A 50 0.42 27.48 1.19
N PHE A 51 0.86 26.22 1.16
CA PHE A 51 0.79 25.37 -0.05
C PHE A 51 -0.66 24.99 -0.42
N GLY A 52 -1.61 25.26 0.46
CA GLY A 52 -3.03 24.99 0.27
C GLY A 52 -3.40 23.54 0.60
N PRO A 53 -4.62 23.33 1.15
CA PRO A 53 -5.08 22.02 1.60
C PRO A 53 -5.10 20.96 0.48
N VAL A 54 -5.25 21.38 -0.78
CA VAL A 54 -5.27 20.49 -1.94
C VAL A 54 -3.91 19.83 -2.18
N VAL A 55 -2.81 20.58 -2.07
CA VAL A 55 -1.46 20.02 -2.31
C VAL A 55 -1.12 19.00 -1.22
N VAL A 56 -1.44 19.31 0.04
CA VAL A 56 -1.24 18.39 1.16
C VAL A 56 -2.07 17.11 0.97
N LEU A 57 -3.33 17.25 0.56
CA LEU A 57 -4.19 16.10 0.26
C LEU A 57 -3.64 15.26 -0.89
N LEU A 58 -3.12 15.87 -1.96
CA LEU A 58 -2.51 15.15 -3.08
C LEU A 58 -1.27 14.38 -2.64
N LEU A 59 -0.39 14.99 -1.84
CA LEU A 59 0.80 14.31 -1.29
C LEU A 59 0.42 13.15 -0.38
N TYR A 60 -0.56 13.38 0.50
CA TYR A 60 -1.13 12.32 1.34
C TYR A 60 -1.67 11.18 0.48
N PHE A 61 -2.47 11.48 -0.54
CA PHE A 61 -3.05 10.48 -1.44
C PHE A 61 -1.96 9.70 -2.20
N MET A 62 -0.96 10.39 -2.76
CA MET A 62 0.16 9.75 -3.47
C MET A 62 0.98 8.83 -2.57
N LEU A 63 1.20 9.22 -1.31
CA LEU A 63 1.91 8.39 -0.34
C LEU A 63 1.21 7.03 -0.13
N HIS A 64 -0.12 7.03 -0.05
CA HIS A 64 -0.91 5.79 0.10
C HIS A 64 -0.86 4.94 -1.16
N ILE A 65 -0.92 5.55 -2.35
CA ILE A 65 -0.77 4.80 -3.62
C ILE A 65 0.61 4.13 -3.69
N VAL A 66 1.68 4.89 -3.48
CA VAL A 66 3.05 4.38 -3.64
C VAL A 66 3.36 3.30 -2.61
N SER A 67 2.96 3.49 -1.35
CA SER A 67 3.18 2.49 -0.31
C SER A 67 2.43 1.18 -0.61
N ALA A 68 1.14 1.23 -0.95
CA ALA A 68 0.37 0.05 -1.32
C ALA A 68 0.88 -0.62 -2.58
N TRP A 69 1.35 0.17 -3.56
CA TRP A 69 1.96 -0.35 -4.78
C TRP A 69 3.17 -1.21 -4.45
N ILE A 70 4.08 -0.70 -3.61
CA ILE A 70 5.27 -1.45 -3.17
C ILE A 70 4.87 -2.72 -2.41
N GLY A 71 4.02 -2.59 -1.38
CA GLY A 71 3.61 -3.74 -0.57
C GLY A 71 2.92 -4.83 -1.38
N SER A 72 2.00 -4.43 -2.27
CA SER A 72 1.25 -5.34 -3.12
C SER A 72 2.13 -5.97 -4.20
N TYR A 73 3.04 -5.21 -4.82
CA TYR A 73 4.02 -5.76 -5.75
C TYR A 73 4.85 -6.86 -5.09
N LEU A 74 5.31 -6.65 -3.86
CA LEU A 74 6.16 -7.61 -3.13
C LEU A 74 5.43 -8.90 -2.74
N VAL A 75 4.13 -8.83 -2.49
CA VAL A 75 3.27 -10.01 -2.27
C VAL A 75 3.02 -10.73 -3.59
N VAL A 76 2.51 -10.00 -4.59
CA VAL A 76 2.03 -10.59 -5.84
C VAL A 76 3.16 -11.19 -6.68
N ARG A 77 4.38 -10.63 -6.64
CA ARG A 77 5.53 -11.16 -7.39
C ARG A 77 5.95 -12.58 -6.97
N ARG A 78 5.45 -13.08 -5.85
CA ARG A 78 5.79 -14.42 -5.31
C ARG A 78 4.86 -15.52 -5.83
N ILE A 79 3.76 -15.16 -6.48
CA ILE A 79 2.78 -16.10 -7.03
C ILE A 79 2.74 -16.00 -8.55
N HIS A 80 2.33 -17.07 -9.23
CA HIS A 80 2.13 -17.07 -10.67
C HIS A 80 0.67 -17.40 -10.96
N ASN A 81 -0.04 -16.46 -11.59
CA ASN A 81 -1.46 -16.65 -11.82
C ASN A 81 -1.97 -15.81 -13.00
N THR A 82 -3.24 -15.99 -13.33
CA THR A 82 -3.93 -15.14 -14.31
C THR A 82 -3.89 -13.68 -13.86
N ARG A 83 -3.89 -12.75 -14.83
CA ARG A 83 -3.90 -11.31 -14.59
C ARG A 83 -4.95 -10.89 -13.55
N ILE A 84 -6.17 -11.43 -13.67
CA ILE A 84 -7.27 -11.12 -12.76
C ILE A 84 -6.94 -11.54 -11.32
N ARG A 85 -6.35 -12.73 -11.13
CA ARG A 85 -5.96 -13.20 -9.80
C ARG A 85 -4.80 -12.41 -9.21
N LEU A 86 -3.82 -12.00 -10.03
CA LEU A 86 -2.72 -11.13 -9.59
C LEU A 86 -3.23 -9.73 -9.15
N VAL A 87 -4.13 -9.13 -9.94
CA VAL A 87 -4.77 -7.85 -9.58
C VAL A 87 -5.62 -7.99 -8.33
N ARG A 88 -6.38 -9.09 -8.18
CA ARG A 88 -7.16 -9.37 -6.97
C ARG A 88 -6.27 -9.50 -5.74
N ALA A 89 -5.15 -10.21 -5.85
CA ALA A 89 -4.18 -10.32 -4.76
C ALA A 89 -3.59 -8.95 -4.38
N GLY A 90 -3.25 -8.11 -5.36
CA GLY A 90 -2.82 -6.75 -5.10
C GLY A 90 -3.88 -5.90 -4.39
N LEU A 91 -5.13 -5.96 -4.88
CA LEU A 91 -6.28 -5.26 -4.28
C LEU A 91 -6.50 -5.69 -2.83
N LEU A 92 -6.48 -6.99 -2.53
CA LEU A 92 -6.65 -7.52 -1.18
C LEU A 92 -5.51 -7.10 -0.24
N THR A 93 -4.29 -7.01 -0.76
CA THR A 93 -3.14 -6.49 0.01
C THR A 93 -3.36 -5.01 0.36
N GLY A 94 -3.79 -4.19 -0.60
CA GLY A 94 -4.13 -2.78 -0.37
C GLY A 94 -5.28 -2.61 0.62
N LEU A 95 -6.35 -3.41 0.50
CA LEU A 95 -7.45 -3.40 1.45
C LEU A 95 -7.00 -3.78 2.87
N ALA A 96 -6.15 -4.81 2.99
CA ALA A 96 -5.56 -5.19 4.27
C ALA A 96 -4.70 -4.06 4.86
N ALA A 97 -3.95 -3.31 4.03
CA ALA A 97 -3.19 -2.14 4.48
C ALA A 97 -4.10 -1.06 5.07
N TYR A 98 -5.22 -0.76 4.41
CA TYR A 98 -6.21 0.17 4.93
C TYR A 98 -6.80 -0.31 6.26
N ILE A 99 -7.15 -1.59 6.40
CA ILE A 99 -7.67 -2.15 7.65
C ILE A 99 -6.63 -2.02 8.78
N VAL A 100 -5.36 -2.32 8.50
CA VAL A 100 -4.26 -2.17 9.46
C VAL A 100 -4.11 -0.71 9.90
N GLU A 101 -4.09 0.23 8.95
CA GLU A 101 -4.05 1.67 9.27
C GLU A 101 -5.27 2.11 10.07
N ALA A 102 -6.45 1.62 9.70
CA ALA A 102 -7.70 1.96 10.33
C ALA A 102 -7.73 1.55 11.81
N LEU A 103 -7.38 0.28 12.06
CA LEU A 103 -7.29 -0.27 13.42
C LEU A 103 -6.20 0.42 14.23
N THR A 104 -5.03 0.67 13.64
CA THR A 104 -3.92 1.29 14.35
C THR A 104 -4.23 2.73 14.75
N SER A 105 -4.83 3.51 13.85
CA SER A 105 -5.24 4.88 14.17
C SER A 105 -6.35 4.91 15.22
N PHE A 106 -7.31 3.99 15.14
CA PHE A 106 -8.36 3.86 16.15
C PHE A 106 -7.78 3.53 17.53
N LEU A 107 -6.84 2.58 17.61
CA LEU A 107 -6.25 2.14 18.87
C LEU A 107 -5.29 3.16 19.48
N ILE A 108 -4.45 3.79 18.66
CA ILE A 108 -3.38 4.68 19.13
C ILE A 108 -3.86 6.13 19.22
N LEU A 109 -4.44 6.65 18.14
CA LEU A 109 -4.85 8.06 18.05
C LEU A 109 -6.25 8.29 18.62
N ARG A 110 -7.02 7.22 18.89
CA ARG A 110 -8.43 7.28 19.31
C ARG A 110 -9.30 8.13 18.38
N ALA A 111 -8.87 8.25 17.13
CA ALA A 111 -9.58 8.93 16.07
C ALA A 111 -9.97 7.88 15.03
N PHE A 112 -11.20 7.97 14.53
CA PHE A 112 -11.63 7.10 13.44
C PHE A 112 -11.04 7.67 12.14
N PRO A 113 -10.16 6.93 11.44
CA PRO A 113 -9.48 7.45 10.26
C PRO A 113 -10.41 7.32 9.05
N GLU A 114 -11.36 8.24 8.91
CA GLU A 114 -12.27 8.28 7.75
C GLU A 114 -11.67 9.01 6.56
N SER A 115 -10.39 8.75 6.25
CA SER A 115 -9.87 9.25 5.00
C SER A 115 -10.27 8.28 3.89
N THR A 116 -11.44 8.52 3.28
CA THR A 116 -11.85 7.85 2.03
C THR A 116 -10.73 7.94 0.97
N TRP A 117 -9.92 8.99 1.02
CA TRP A 117 -8.72 9.16 0.19
C TRP A 117 -7.63 8.12 0.49
N ALA A 118 -7.38 7.79 1.76
CA ALA A 118 -6.46 6.71 2.12
C ALA A 118 -6.94 5.37 1.58
N LEU A 119 -8.23 5.06 1.73
CA LEU A 119 -8.82 3.85 1.15
C LEU A 119 -8.64 3.80 -0.37
N ILE A 120 -9.06 4.84 -1.08
CA ILE A 120 -8.89 4.93 -2.54
C ILE A 120 -7.41 4.79 -2.90
N GLY A 121 -6.51 5.41 -2.14
CA GLY A 121 -5.07 5.37 -2.38
C GLY A 121 -4.52 3.95 -2.25
N PHE A 122 -4.84 3.26 -1.16
CA PHE A 122 -4.43 1.88 -0.94
C PHE A 122 -4.99 0.91 -1.98
N LEU A 123 -6.26 1.03 -2.33
CA LEU A 123 -6.87 0.17 -3.36
C LEU A 123 -6.22 0.43 -4.73
N THR A 124 -6.00 1.70 -5.09
CA THR A 124 -5.35 2.10 -6.33
C THR A 124 -3.93 1.56 -6.41
N GLY A 125 -3.13 1.78 -5.37
CA GLY A 125 -1.77 1.25 -5.27
C GLY A 125 -1.75 -0.28 -5.31
N GLY A 126 -2.69 -0.94 -4.63
CA GLY A 126 -2.80 -2.39 -4.64
C GLY A 126 -3.06 -2.97 -6.02
N ILE A 127 -3.99 -2.36 -6.77
CA ILE A 127 -4.25 -2.71 -8.17
C ILE A 127 -2.98 -2.51 -9.02
N LEU A 128 -2.28 -1.39 -8.86
CA LEU A 128 -1.03 -1.11 -9.58
C LEU A 128 0.05 -2.16 -9.29
N GLY A 129 0.15 -2.65 -8.05
CA GLY A 129 1.06 -3.75 -7.68
C GLY A 129 0.77 -5.02 -8.46
N GLY A 130 -0.49 -5.44 -8.51
CA GLY A 130 -0.89 -6.62 -9.27
C GLY A 130 -0.73 -6.45 -10.78
N LEU A 131 -1.04 -5.26 -11.31
CA LEU A 131 -0.84 -4.94 -12.73
C LEU A 131 0.64 -4.93 -13.11
N THR A 132 1.50 -4.39 -12.26
CA THR A 132 2.96 -4.35 -12.50
C THR A 132 3.52 -5.76 -12.68
N VAL A 133 3.16 -6.68 -11.78
CA VAL A 133 3.58 -8.08 -11.91
C VAL A 133 2.98 -8.71 -13.17
N SER A 134 1.69 -8.50 -13.44
CA SER A 134 1.05 -9.04 -14.64
C SER A 134 1.69 -8.57 -15.95
N LEU A 135 2.22 -7.35 -16.00
CA LEU A 135 2.90 -6.81 -17.18
C LEU A 135 4.31 -7.39 -17.31
N ILE A 136 5.07 -7.44 -16.21
CA ILE A 136 6.44 -8.01 -16.21
C ILE A 136 6.43 -9.50 -16.54
N SER A 137 5.45 -10.26 -16.02
CA SER A 137 5.34 -11.70 -16.28
C SER A 137 4.96 -12.02 -17.73
N LYS A 138 4.38 -11.09 -18.49
CA LYS A 138 4.14 -11.29 -19.94
C LYS A 138 5.42 -11.27 -20.77
N GLU A 139 6.46 -10.61 -20.29
CA GLU A 139 7.74 -10.45 -21.00
C GLU A 139 8.69 -11.62 -20.78
N LYS A 140 8.39 -12.52 -19.83
CA LYS A 140 9.16 -13.73 -19.56
C LYS A 140 8.30 -14.97 -19.78
N PRO A 141 8.26 -15.54 -21.00
CA PRO A 141 7.75 -16.89 -21.18
C PRO A 141 8.70 -17.83 -20.42
N PHE A 142 8.15 -18.60 -19.48
CA PHE A 142 8.84 -19.74 -18.91
C PHE A 142 8.81 -20.90 -19.91
#